data_AF-A0A7R9R121-F1
#
_entry.id   AF-A0A7R9R121-F1
#
_cell.length_a   1.000
_cell.length_b   1.000
_cell.length_c   1.000
_cell.angle_alpha   90.00
_cell.angle_beta   90.00
_cell.angle_gamma   90.00
#
_symmetry.space_group_name_H-M   'P 1'
#
loop_
_entity.id
_entity.type
_entity.pdbx_description
1 polymer ?
#
loop_
_entity_poly.entity_id
_entity_poly.type
_entity_poly.pdbx_seq_one_letter_code
_entity_poly.pdbx_strand_id
1 'polypeptide(L)'
;SVPPEYDLSVINSTNIALIYAANDWLNDIRDINLLKKTLKVKLLDDYLVPDTTWNHMELMWAQDVGKYVNTKILKILRKCH
;
A
#
# COMPACT_ATOMS: atom_id res chain seq x y z
N SER A 1 -12.26 -14.04 -27.44
CA SER A 1 -12.89 -14.06 -26.11
C SER A 1 -12.60 -12.74 -25.42
N VAL A 2 -13.48 -12.27 -24.54
CA VAL A 2 -13.24 -11.08 -23.72
C VAL A 2 -12.49 -11.51 -22.45
N PRO A 3 -11.36 -10.89 -22.08
CA PRO A 3 -10.68 -11.18 -20.82
C PRO A 3 -11.59 -10.89 -19.62
N PRO A 4 -11.55 -11.68 -18.54
CA PRO A 4 -12.33 -11.40 -17.34
C PRO A 4 -11.83 -10.14 -16.64
N GLU A 5 -12.76 -9.37 -16.07
CA GLU A 5 -12.44 -8.27 -15.17
C GLU A 5 -12.30 -8.76 -13.72
N TYR A 6 -11.38 -8.16 -12.97
CA TYR A 6 -11.19 -8.44 -11.55
C TYR A 6 -11.98 -7.42 -10.71
N ASP A 7 -13.12 -7.84 -10.19
CA ASP A 7 -13.90 -7.02 -9.25
C ASP A 7 -13.23 -6.99 -7.87
N LEU A 8 -12.48 -5.93 -7.57
CA LEU A 8 -11.82 -5.76 -6.27
C LEU A 8 -12.81 -5.57 -5.11
N SER A 9 -14.09 -5.26 -5.39
CA SER A 9 -15.08 -5.02 -4.35
C SER A 9 -15.56 -6.29 -3.65
N VAL A 10 -15.23 -7.47 -4.20
CA VAL A 10 -15.49 -8.78 -3.59
C VAL A 10 -14.43 -9.16 -2.55
N ILE A 11 -13.32 -8.42 -2.47
CA ILE A 11 -12.29 -8.63 -1.44
C ILE A 11 -12.89 -8.31 -0.07
N ASN A 12 -13.02 -9.35 0.77
CA ASN A 12 -13.65 -9.25 2.09
C ASN A 12 -12.65 -9.33 3.26
N SER A 13 -11.37 -9.55 2.98
CA SER A 13 -10.32 -9.60 3.99
C SER A 13 -10.10 -8.22 4.61
N THR A 14 -10.18 -8.13 5.94
CA THR A 14 -9.76 -6.94 6.69
C THR A 14 -8.26 -6.96 7.03
N ASN A 15 -7.53 -8.00 6.63
CA ASN A 15 -6.11 -8.17 6.93
C ASN A 15 -5.23 -7.62 5.81
N ILE A 16 -5.46 -6.36 5.44
CA ILE A 16 -4.76 -5.67 4.35
C ILE A 16 -4.15 -4.37 4.90
N ALA A 17 -2.87 -4.14 4.63
CA ALA A 17 -2.21 -2.87 4.89
C ALA A 17 -1.60 -2.33 3.60
N LEU A 18 -1.74 -1.03 3.36
CA LEU A 18 -1.15 -0.35 2.21
C LEU A 18 0.05 0.48 2.66
N ILE A 19 1.18 0.32 1.95
CA ILE A 19 2.39 1.12 2.12
C ILE A 19 2.80 1.62 0.73
N TYR A 20 2.87 2.93 0.54
CA TYR A 20 3.11 3.54 -0.77
C TYR A 20 3.83 4.89 -0.64
N ALA A 21 4.34 5.41 -1.76
CA ALA A 21 5.05 6.69 -1.84
C ALA A 21 4.32 7.69 -2.74
N ALA A 22 4.52 8.99 -2.49
CA ALA A 22 3.80 10.05 -3.21
C ALA A 22 4.27 10.24 -4.66
N ASN A 23 5.55 9.96 -4.93
CA ASN A 23 6.18 10.15 -6.23
C ASN A 23 6.46 8.81 -6.94
N ASP A 24 5.64 7.79 -6.66
CA ASP A 24 5.71 6.49 -7.32
C ASP A 24 5.14 6.60 -8.75
N TRP A 25 6.00 6.42 -9.76
CA TRP A 25 5.62 6.48 -11.17
C TRP A 25 4.81 5.28 -11.65
N LEU A 26 4.87 4.15 -10.94
CA LEU A 26 4.11 2.94 -11.28
C LEU A 26 2.79 2.86 -10.52
N ASN A 27 2.77 3.33 -9.28
CA ASN A 27 1.57 3.38 -8.43
C ASN A 27 1.19 4.83 -8.11
N ASP A 28 0.61 5.53 -9.07
CA ASP A 28 0.18 6.91 -8.88
C ASP A 28 -0.85 7.02 -7.73
N ILE A 29 -0.78 8.12 -6.98
CA ILE A 29 -1.65 8.37 -5.83
C ILE A 29 -3.15 8.33 -6.19
N ARG A 30 -3.51 8.66 -7.43
CA ARG A 30 -4.89 8.58 -7.95
C ARG A 30 -5.37 7.13 -8.01
N ASP A 31 -4.54 6.21 -8.48
CA ASP A 31 -4.87 4.79 -8.59
C ASP A 31 -4.94 4.13 -7.21
N ILE A 32 -4.05 4.53 -6.28
CA ILE A 32 -4.13 4.10 -4.89
C ILE A 32 -5.43 4.59 -4.24
N ASN A 33 -5.83 5.84 -4.49
CA ASN A 33 -7.10 6.36 -3.99
C ASN A 33 -8.31 5.65 -4.61
N LEU A 34 -8.23 5.24 -5.89
CA LEU A 34 -9.25 4.41 -6.52
C LEU A 34 -9.32 3.03 -5.86
N LEU A 35 -8.18 2.36 -5.68
CA LEU A 35 -8.08 1.08 -4.98
C LEU A 35 -8.74 1.15 -3.59
N LYS A 36 -8.39 2.17 -2.79
CA LYS A 36 -8.96 2.37 -1.45
C LYS A 36 -10.47 2.58 -1.46
N LYS A 37 -11.02 3.27 -2.47
CA LYS A 37 -12.47 3.44 -2.63
C LYS A 37 -13.17 2.15 -3.06
N THR A 38 -12.50 1.33 -3.88
CA THR A 38 -13.05 0.05 -4.37
C THR A 38 -13.00 -1.03 -3.30
N LEU A 39 -11.97 -1.05 -2.45
CA LEU A 39 -11.90 -1.91 -1.27
C LEU A 39 -12.97 -1.49 -0.27
N LYS A 40 -14.06 -2.28 -0.17
CA LYS A 40 -15.19 -2.03 0.74
C LYS A 40 -14.93 -2.48 2.19
N VAL A 41 -13.66 -2.67 2.55
CA VAL A 41 -13.22 -3.23 3.82
C VAL A 41 -12.30 -2.28 4.55
N LYS A 42 -12.28 -2.36 5.87
CA LYS A 42 -11.32 -1.61 6.69
C LYS A 42 -9.92 -2.20 6.52
N LEU A 43 -8.96 -1.33 6.23
CA LEU A 43 -7.54 -1.69 6.20
C LEU A 43 -6.97 -1.75 7.63
N LEU A 44 -6.01 -2.65 7.86
CA LEU A 44 -5.18 -2.68 9.06
C LEU A 44 -4.36 -1.40 9.21
N ASP A 45 -3.86 -0.89 8.08
CA ASP A 45 -3.06 0.33 8.01
C ASP A 45 -3.11 0.93 6.60
N ASP A 46 -3.02 2.25 6.51
CA ASP A 46 -2.92 3.04 5.28
C ASP A 46 -1.76 4.03 5.49
N TYR A 47 -0.61 3.73 4.89
CA TYR A 47 0.63 4.43 5.18
C TYR A 47 1.28 4.98 3.92
N LEU A 48 1.17 6.30 3.77
CA LEU A 48 2.00 7.08 2.85
C LEU A 48 3.37 7.32 3.50
N VAL A 49 4.43 6.92 2.81
CA VAL A 49 5.81 7.23 3.22
C VAL A 49 5.98 8.75 3.32
N PRO A 50 6.48 9.29 4.45
CA PRO A 50 6.59 10.74 4.66
C PRO A 50 7.56 11.45 3.73
N ASP A 51 8.57 10.72 3.23
CA ASP A 51 9.56 11.29 2.31
C ASP A 51 8.97 11.36 0.89
N THR A 52 8.60 12.57 0.48
CA THR A 52 7.92 12.82 -0.80
C THR A 52 8.85 12.65 -2.00
N THR A 53 10.16 12.47 -1.82
CA THR A 53 11.08 12.21 -2.93
C THR A 53 11.09 10.74 -3.35
N TRP A 54 10.50 9.85 -2.54
CA TRP A 54 10.50 8.41 -2.81
C TRP A 54 9.57 8.06 -3.97
N ASN A 55 10.10 7.27 -4.89
CA ASN A 55 9.36 6.61 -5.96
C ASN A 55 9.18 5.11 -5.62
N HIS A 56 8.86 4.31 -6.64
CA HIS A 56 8.64 2.87 -6.53
C HIS A 56 9.81 2.11 -5.91
N MET A 57 11.04 2.45 -6.29
CA MET A 57 12.24 1.68 -5.94
C MET A 57 12.71 1.94 -4.52
N GLU A 58 12.49 3.14 -3.99
CA GLU A 58 12.88 3.50 -2.62
C GLU A 58 12.11 2.69 -1.57
N LEU A 59 10.89 2.22 -1.88
CA LEU A 59 10.13 1.31 -1.03
C LEU A 59 10.87 -0.01 -0.74
N MET A 60 11.87 -0.36 -1.56
CA MET A 60 12.68 -1.57 -1.40
C MET A 60 14.16 -1.27 -1.12
N TRP A 61 14.76 -0.25 -1.75
CA TRP A 61 16.22 -0.09 -1.80
C TRP A 61 16.74 1.25 -1.27
N ALA A 62 15.87 2.13 -0.75
CA ALA A 62 16.35 3.34 -0.09
C ALA A 62 17.27 2.98 1.09
N GLN A 63 18.31 3.79 1.30
CA GLN A 63 19.19 3.66 2.46
C GLN A 63 18.40 3.64 3.78
N ASP A 64 17.31 4.42 3.86
CA ASP A 64 16.44 4.52 5.03
C ASP A 64 15.19 3.61 4.96
N VAL A 65 15.11 2.65 4.03
CA VAL A 65 13.96 1.71 3.92
C VAL A 65 13.68 0.96 5.22
N GLY A 66 14.73 0.61 5.97
CA GLY A 66 14.63 -0.01 7.29
C GLY A 66 13.83 0.83 8.29
N LYS A 67 14.04 2.15 8.26
CA LYS A 67 13.41 3.12 9.15
C LYS A 67 11.96 3.39 8.76
N TYR A 68 11.69 3.64 7.47
CA TYR A 68 10.37 4.09 7.03
C TYR A 68 9.39 2.96 6.71
N VAL A 69 9.87 1.85 6.10
CA VAL A 69 9.01 0.76 5.61
C VAL A 69 9.10 -0.46 6.51
N ASN A 70 10.30 -1.02 6.73
CA ASN A 70 10.43 -2.30 7.45
C ASN A 70 9.96 -2.18 8.91
N THR A 71 10.31 -1.07 9.57
CA THR A 71 9.84 -0.79 10.93
C THR A 71 8.31 -0.66 10.99
N LYS A 72 7.67 -0.09 9.96
CA LYS A 72 6.21 0.00 9.86
C LYS A 72 5.57 -1.38 9.69
N ILE A 73 6.11 -2.22 8.81
CA ILE A 73 5.65 -3.60 8.61
C ILE A 73 5.72 -4.39 9.92
N LEU A 74 6.85 -4.33 10.63
CA LEU A 74 7.01 -5.03 11.92
C LEU A 74 6.01 -4.53 12.98
N LYS A 75 5.67 -3.24 12.99
CA LYS A 75 4.63 -2.68 13.88
C LYS A 75 3.23 -3.22 13.53
N ILE A 76 2.90 -3.35 12.25
CA ILE A 76 1.61 -3.91 11.79
C ILE A 76 1.50 -5.37 12.21
N LEU A 77 2.52 -6.18 11.94
CA LEU A 77 2.52 -7.61 12.26
C LEU A 77 2.41 -7.89 13.76
N ARG A 78 3.02 -7.05 14.60
CA ARG A 78 2.90 -7.15 16.07
C ARG A 78 1.51 -6.83 16.61
N LYS A 79 0.71 -6.02 15.91
CA LYS A 79 -0.68 -5.72 16.30
C LYS A 79 -1.67 -6.84 15.94
N CYS A 80 -1.26 -7.76 15.07
CA CYS A 80 -2.10 -8.85 14.59
C CYS A 80 -1.94 -10.14 15.45
N HIS A 81 -1.31 -10.02 16.63
CA HIS A 81 -1.24 -11.06 17.66
C HIS A 81 -2.25 -10.77 18.76
#